data_AF-A0A2K6G5I2-F1
#
_entry.id   AF-A0A2K6G5I2-F1
#
_cell.length_a   1.000
_cell.length_b   1.000
_cell.length_c   1.000
_cell.angle_alpha   90.00
_cell.angle_beta   90.00
_cell.angle_gamma   90.00
#
_symmetry.space_group_name_H-M   'P 1'
#
loop_
_entity.id
_entity.type
_entity.pdbx_description
1 polymer ?
#
loop_
_entity_poly.entity_id
_entity_poly.type
_entity_poly.pdbx_seq_one_letter_code
_entity_poly.pdbx_strand_id
1 'polypeptide(L)'
;MILSRLFSARPRTVFEGTGRQLPAALAGLTPGWCLPRQAAPRLLSVGRADHAKHQEPPRKKLLSEKKLKRHFVDHRRVLVRGGNGGAGASCFHSEPRKEFGGPDGGDGGDGGHVILRVDQQVKSLSSVLSQYQGFHGEDGGRKNCFGRGGAVLYIRVPVGTLVKEGDDVVADLSRPGDEYIAALGGAGGKGNRFFLANDNRAPVTCTPGQLGQERVLYLELKTVAHAGMVGFPNAGKSSLLRAISNARPAVAAYPFTTLNPHVGIVHYEGHQQIAVADIPGIIRGAHQNRGLGFAFLRHIERCRFLLFVVDLTLPEPWTQVEDLKYELEKYEEGLSERPHVVVANKIDLPQARASLPLLQERLGQEAIALSAVTGENLEQLLLRLKVLHDADAEAELRQGRQPLRW
;
A
#
# COMPACT_ATOMS: atom_id res chain seq x y z
N MET A 1 36.78 47.12 18.85
CA MET A 1 35.91 46.92 17.68
C MET A 1 34.50 46.69 18.22
N ILE A 2 33.67 47.73 18.38
CA ILE A 2 32.89 48.49 17.36
C ILE A 2 31.49 47.88 17.11
N LEU A 3 30.49 48.59 17.64
CA LEU A 3 29.08 48.77 17.25
C LEU A 3 28.09 47.58 17.16
N SER A 4 27.26 47.48 18.21
CA SER A 4 25.80 47.73 18.21
C SER A 4 24.92 47.41 16.98
N ARG A 5 23.75 46.79 17.23
CA ARG A 5 22.55 46.93 16.39
C ARG A 5 21.35 47.40 17.23
N LEU A 6 20.74 48.51 16.83
CA LEU A 6 19.46 49.00 17.34
C LEU A 6 18.43 49.01 16.18
N PHE A 7 17.18 48.72 16.53
CA PHE A 7 15.90 49.08 15.89
C PHE A 7 15.84 49.44 14.39
N SER A 8 14.89 48.80 13.70
CA SER A 8 13.81 49.54 13.04
C SER A 8 12.58 48.64 12.81
N ALA A 9 11.41 49.11 13.22
CA ALA A 9 10.12 48.51 12.91
C ALA A 9 9.22 49.57 12.27
N ARG A 10 8.44 49.20 11.24
CA ARG A 10 7.26 49.98 10.80
C ARG A 10 6.14 49.06 10.24
N PRO A 11 4.89 49.25 10.70
CA PRO A 11 3.70 48.61 10.13
C PRO A 11 2.91 49.57 9.20
N ARG A 12 1.95 49.02 8.45
CA ARG A 12 0.74 49.65 7.84
C ARG A 12 0.01 48.56 7.02
N THR A 13 -1.31 48.55 6.81
CA THR A 13 -2.38 49.54 7.07
C THR A 13 -3.69 48.81 7.42
N VAL A 14 -4.48 49.39 8.33
CA VAL A 14 -5.93 49.14 8.45
C VAL A 14 -6.66 50.21 7.63
N PHE A 15 -7.81 49.88 7.04
CA PHE A 15 -8.74 50.86 6.45
C PHE A 15 -10.13 50.68 7.07
N GLU A 16 -10.65 51.72 7.69
CA GLU A 16 -12.03 51.77 8.19
C GLU A 16 -12.99 52.25 7.10
N GLY A 17 -14.26 51.86 7.22
CA GLY A 17 -15.37 52.37 6.41
C GLY A 17 -16.66 52.39 7.22
N THR A 18 -16.96 53.53 7.83
CA THR A 18 -18.14 53.74 8.71
C THR A 18 -19.40 54.12 7.93
N GLY A 19 -20.59 53.74 8.43
CA GLY A 19 -21.86 53.95 7.69
C GLY A 19 -23.19 53.82 8.49
N ARG A 20 -23.38 54.67 9.51
CA ARG A 20 -24.67 55.20 10.07
C ARG A 20 -25.93 54.31 10.34
N GLN A 21 -26.27 54.21 11.64
CA GLN A 21 -27.56 54.56 12.32
C GLN A 21 -28.96 54.06 11.83
N LEU A 22 -29.57 53.13 12.60
CA LEU A 22 -30.83 53.19 13.43
C LEU A 22 -31.96 54.24 13.14
N PRO A 23 -33.23 54.09 13.66
CA PRO A 23 -34.08 52.88 13.90
C PRO A 23 -35.65 53.07 13.78
N ALA A 24 -36.41 51.96 13.98
CA ALA A 24 -37.72 51.78 14.68
C ALA A 24 -39.09 52.40 14.23
N ALA A 25 -40.14 51.53 14.21
CA ALA A 25 -41.56 51.67 14.66
C ALA A 25 -42.47 50.72 13.84
N LEU A 26 -43.27 49.74 14.31
CA LEU A 26 -44.28 49.54 15.39
C LEU A 26 -45.77 49.79 15.02
N ALA A 27 -46.52 48.67 14.93
CA ALA A 27 -47.92 48.42 15.35
C ALA A 27 -49.16 48.95 14.56
N GLY A 28 -50.27 48.18 14.66
CA GLY A 28 -51.65 48.51 14.21
C GLY A 28 -52.30 47.43 13.30
N LEU A 29 -52.93 46.36 13.82
CA LEU A 29 -54.33 46.21 14.35
C LEU A 29 -55.42 45.85 13.30
N THR A 30 -56.17 44.78 13.60
CA THR A 30 -57.47 44.31 13.02
C THR A 30 -58.67 44.92 13.79
N PRO A 31 -59.99 44.64 13.54
CA PRO A 31 -60.74 43.81 12.55
C PRO A 31 -61.88 44.62 11.81
N GLY A 32 -62.90 44.10 11.10
CA GLY A 32 -63.15 42.76 10.50
C GLY A 32 -64.57 42.14 10.69
N TRP A 33 -65.60 42.57 9.94
CA TRP A 33 -66.99 41.98 9.87
C TRP A 33 -67.46 41.86 8.39
N CYS A 34 -67.85 40.67 7.88
CA CYS A 34 -69.23 40.15 7.66
C CYS A 34 -70.03 40.89 6.55
N LEU A 35 -70.74 40.27 5.58
CA LEU A 35 -71.41 38.94 5.47
C LEU A 35 -71.63 38.56 3.94
N PRO A 36 -72.42 37.55 3.49
CA PRO A 36 -71.89 36.47 2.64
C PRO A 36 -72.42 36.35 1.19
N ARG A 37 -71.81 35.45 0.39
CA ARG A 37 -72.46 34.81 -0.77
C ARG A 37 -71.95 33.38 -1.01
N GLN A 38 -72.84 32.40 -0.84
CA GLN A 38 -72.70 31.01 -1.30
C GLN A 38 -73.22 30.91 -2.76
N ALA A 39 -72.85 29.95 -3.62
CA ALA A 39 -71.84 28.88 -3.56
C ALA A 39 -71.34 28.55 -4.98
N ALA A 40 -70.15 27.95 -5.08
CA ALA A 40 -69.71 27.17 -6.23
C ALA A 40 -68.74 26.07 -5.74
N PRO A 41 -68.83 24.82 -6.22
CA PRO A 41 -68.02 23.72 -5.70
C PRO A 41 -66.58 23.81 -6.20
N ARG A 42 -65.62 23.86 -5.28
CA ARG A 42 -64.20 23.61 -5.57
C ARG A 42 -63.65 22.60 -4.56
N LEU A 43 -62.82 21.70 -5.07
CA LEU A 43 -62.35 20.51 -4.37
C LEU A 43 -61.53 20.86 -3.12
N LEU A 44 -61.60 19.94 -2.16
CA LEU A 44 -61.10 20.06 -0.79
C LEU A 44 -59.64 20.54 -0.71
N SER A 45 -59.43 21.62 0.03
CA SER A 45 -58.12 21.99 0.56
C SER A 45 -58.01 21.62 2.04
N VAL A 46 -57.11 20.70 2.33
CA VAL A 46 -56.48 20.47 3.63
C VAL A 46 -55.01 20.27 3.25
N GLY A 47 -54.01 20.95 3.79
CA GLY A 47 -53.83 21.67 5.04
C GLY A 47 -52.31 21.56 5.30
N ARG A 48 -51.65 22.57 5.89
CA ARG A 48 -50.17 22.58 5.97
C ARG A 48 -49.63 21.31 6.65
N ALA A 49 -48.72 20.62 5.96
CA ALA A 49 -47.69 19.77 6.53
C ALA A 49 -46.34 20.22 5.96
N ASP A 50 -45.28 20.16 6.77
CA ASP A 50 -44.03 20.86 6.52
C ASP A 50 -43.30 20.44 5.23
N HIS A 51 -42.49 21.36 4.69
CA HIS A 51 -41.52 21.09 3.64
C HIS A 51 -40.36 20.21 4.15
N ALA A 52 -40.65 18.96 4.49
CA ALA A 52 -39.67 17.91 4.53
C ALA A 52 -39.16 17.67 3.10
N LYS A 53 -38.00 18.24 2.78
CA LYS A 53 -37.25 17.85 1.58
C LYS A 53 -36.99 16.35 1.67
N HIS A 54 -37.67 15.56 0.83
CA HIS A 54 -37.25 14.19 0.56
C HIS A 54 -35.83 14.24 -0.02
N GLN A 55 -34.83 14.12 0.85
CA GLN A 55 -33.50 13.74 0.43
C GLN A 55 -33.61 12.30 -0.05
N GLU A 56 -33.48 12.08 -1.37
CA GLU A 56 -33.15 10.76 -1.87
C GLU A 56 -31.93 10.25 -1.07
N PRO A 57 -31.93 9.00 -0.59
CA PRO A 57 -30.73 8.44 0.04
C PRO A 57 -29.59 8.59 -0.98
N PRO A 58 -28.40 9.08 -0.57
CA PRO A 58 -27.38 9.51 -1.52
C PRO A 58 -27.01 8.35 -2.43
N ARG A 59 -27.41 8.45 -3.71
CA ARG A 59 -27.12 7.44 -4.74
C ARG A 59 -25.64 7.11 -4.65
N LYS A 60 -25.30 5.88 -4.27
CA LYS A 60 -23.91 5.42 -4.16
C LYS A 60 -23.25 5.76 -5.48
N LYS A 61 -22.36 6.77 -5.48
CA LYS A 61 -21.62 7.16 -6.68
C LYS A 61 -20.87 5.92 -7.15
N LEU A 62 -21.28 5.37 -8.30
CA LEU A 62 -20.51 4.35 -9.01
C LEU A 62 -19.08 4.88 -9.09
N LEU A 63 -18.16 4.16 -8.46
CA LEU A 63 -16.77 4.58 -8.36
C LEU A 63 -16.23 4.61 -9.79
N SER A 64 -15.92 5.81 -10.28
CA SER A 64 -15.27 6.00 -11.59
C SER A 64 -14.14 4.98 -11.74
N GLU A 65 -14.07 4.30 -12.88
CA GLU A 65 -13.10 3.23 -13.15
C GLU A 65 -11.64 3.67 -12.94
N LYS A 66 -11.37 4.99 -13.03
CA LYS A 66 -10.08 5.58 -12.65
C LYS A 66 -9.67 5.30 -11.20
N LYS A 67 -10.60 5.01 -10.29
CA LYS A 67 -10.33 4.70 -8.87
C LYS A 67 -9.92 3.24 -8.63
N LEU A 68 -10.06 2.37 -9.64
CA LEU A 68 -9.67 0.95 -9.58
C LEU A 68 -8.25 0.70 -10.10
N LYS A 69 -7.63 1.64 -10.84
CA LYS A 69 -6.20 1.57 -11.18
C LYS A 69 -5.33 1.95 -9.99
N ARG A 70 -5.20 1.02 -9.04
CA ARG A 70 -4.16 1.12 -8.00
C ARG A 70 -2.80 0.91 -8.66
N HIS A 71 -1.99 1.96 -8.68
CA HIS A 71 -0.59 1.85 -9.05
C HIS A 71 0.12 0.86 -8.11
N PHE A 72 1.12 0.16 -8.65
CA PHE A 72 2.08 -0.61 -7.86
C PHE A 72 2.83 0.38 -6.94
N VAL A 73 2.78 0.14 -5.63
CA VAL A 73 3.43 0.93 -4.59
C VAL A 73 4.30 0.00 -3.75
N ASP A 74 5.60 0.29 -3.73
CA ASP A 74 6.64 -0.59 -3.19
C ASP A 74 7.28 -0.05 -1.92
N HIS A 75 7.02 1.23 -1.62
CA HIS A 75 7.38 1.88 -0.38
C HIS A 75 6.13 2.53 0.24
N ARG A 76 5.92 2.37 1.55
CA ARG A 76 4.81 2.99 2.26
C ARG A 76 5.23 3.41 3.66
N ARG A 77 5.18 4.70 3.96
CA ARG A 77 5.21 5.21 5.34
C ARG A 77 3.83 5.02 5.97
N VAL A 78 3.79 4.36 7.11
CA VAL A 78 2.57 4.01 7.85
C VAL A 78 2.71 4.44 9.30
N LEU A 79 1.77 5.25 9.78
CA LEU A 79 1.61 5.55 11.20
C LEU A 79 0.75 4.46 11.85
N VAL A 80 1.32 3.65 12.73
CA VAL A 80 0.60 2.61 13.48
C VAL A 80 0.44 3.04 14.94
N ARG A 81 -0.78 2.90 15.45
CA ARG A 81 -1.12 3.17 16.86
C ARG A 81 -1.83 1.96 17.44
N GLY A 82 -1.34 1.42 18.55
CA GLY A 82 -2.05 0.41 19.32
C GLY A 82 -3.36 0.96 19.88
N GLY A 83 -4.30 0.08 20.23
CA GLY A 83 -5.45 0.49 21.04
C GLY A 83 -5.00 0.95 22.43
N ASN A 84 -5.57 2.03 22.95
CA ASN A 84 -5.46 2.35 24.38
C ASN A 84 -6.22 1.30 25.21
N GLY A 85 -5.73 1.00 26.40
CA GLY A 85 -6.49 0.24 27.40
C GLY A 85 -7.63 1.07 27.99
N GLY A 86 -8.68 0.41 28.47
CA GLY A 86 -9.77 1.04 29.20
C GLY A 86 -9.35 1.42 30.63
N ALA A 87 -10.03 2.39 31.23
CA ALA A 87 -9.80 2.80 32.62
C ALA A 87 -10.39 1.79 33.62
N GLY A 88 -9.72 1.62 34.77
CA GLY A 88 -10.29 0.89 35.90
C GLY A 88 -11.36 1.73 36.60
N ALA A 89 -12.47 1.11 37.01
CA ALA A 89 -13.53 1.79 37.73
C ALA A 89 -13.21 1.93 39.22
N SER A 90 -13.59 3.07 39.82
CA SER A 90 -13.71 3.21 41.27
C SER A 90 -15.19 3.20 41.63
N CYS A 91 -15.67 2.07 42.15
CA CYS A 91 -17.07 1.85 42.50
C CYS A 91 -17.18 1.05 43.81
N PHE A 92 -18.31 1.21 44.49
CA PHE A 92 -18.65 0.47 45.70
C PHE A 92 -20.00 -0.21 45.52
N HIS A 93 -20.09 -1.44 46.01
CA HIS A 93 -21.30 -2.24 45.94
C HIS A 93 -22.43 -1.57 46.73
N SER A 94 -23.64 -1.53 46.18
CA SER A 94 -24.80 -0.93 46.83
C SER A 94 -25.96 -1.92 46.88
N GLU A 95 -26.39 -2.25 48.09
CA GLU A 95 -27.51 -3.14 48.38
C GLU A 95 -28.49 -2.43 49.33
N PRO A 96 -29.82 -2.55 49.12
CA PRO A 96 -30.80 -2.06 50.07
C PRO A 96 -30.54 -2.63 51.47
N ARG A 97 -30.56 -1.77 52.49
CA ARG A 97 -30.28 -2.11 53.91
C ARG A 97 -28.82 -2.51 54.22
N LYS A 98 -27.86 -2.18 53.35
CA LYS A 98 -26.42 -2.32 53.60
C LYS A 98 -25.72 -0.98 53.49
N GLU A 99 -25.32 -0.42 54.64
CA GLU A 99 -24.75 0.93 54.71
C GLU A 99 -23.36 1.02 54.06
N PHE A 100 -22.54 -0.03 54.20
CA PHE A 100 -21.19 -0.09 53.64
C PHE A 100 -21.01 -1.34 52.78
N GLY A 101 -20.89 -1.14 51.47
CA GLY A 101 -20.46 -2.17 50.53
C GLY A 101 -18.95 -2.12 50.29
N GLY A 102 -18.36 -3.28 49.99
CA GLY A 102 -16.96 -3.36 49.55
C GLY A 102 -16.75 -2.77 48.14
N PRO A 103 -15.50 -2.56 47.73
CA PRO A 103 -15.17 -2.09 46.38
C PRO A 103 -15.62 -3.11 45.32
N ASP A 104 -16.32 -2.63 44.29
CA ASP A 104 -16.86 -3.43 43.20
C ASP A 104 -16.51 -2.90 41.79
N GLY A 105 -15.58 -1.95 41.70
CA GLY A 105 -15.05 -1.48 40.42
C GLY A 105 -14.15 -2.52 39.77
N GLY A 106 -14.49 -2.90 38.54
CA GLY A 106 -13.67 -3.79 37.70
C GLY A 106 -12.48 -3.07 37.05
N ASP A 107 -11.50 -3.87 36.62
CA ASP A 107 -10.42 -3.42 35.74
C ASP A 107 -10.96 -3.12 34.33
N GLY A 108 -10.34 -2.18 33.63
CA GLY A 108 -10.55 -1.95 32.21
C GLY A 108 -9.86 -3.02 31.35
N GLY A 109 -10.33 -3.17 30.11
CA GLY A 109 -9.76 -4.13 29.16
C GLY A 109 -8.46 -3.62 28.51
N ASP A 110 -7.59 -4.54 28.11
CA ASP A 110 -6.38 -4.21 27.35
C ASP A 110 -6.73 -3.70 25.94
N GLY A 111 -5.90 -2.81 25.41
CA GLY A 111 -6.03 -2.32 24.03
C GLY A 111 -5.58 -3.35 22.99
N GLY A 112 -6.22 -3.34 21.82
CA GLY A 112 -5.91 -4.24 20.72
C GLY A 112 -4.56 -3.94 20.06
N HIS A 113 -3.75 -4.99 19.89
CA HIS A 113 -2.49 -4.91 19.13
C HIS A 113 -2.72 -4.65 17.63
N VAL A 114 -1.76 -4.00 16.98
CA VAL A 114 -1.70 -3.88 15.51
C VAL A 114 -0.60 -4.80 15.00
N ILE A 115 -0.95 -5.76 14.14
CA ILE A 115 -0.04 -6.80 13.65
C ILE A 115 0.04 -6.72 12.12
N LEU A 116 1.25 -6.64 11.58
CA LEU A 116 1.52 -6.87 10.16
C LEU A 116 1.58 -8.39 9.94
N ARG A 117 0.69 -8.92 9.08
CA ARG A 117 0.65 -10.33 8.71
C ARG A 117 0.92 -10.47 7.22
N VAL A 118 1.85 -11.35 6.85
CA VAL A 118 2.11 -11.68 5.45
C VAL A 118 0.92 -12.42 4.85
N ASP A 119 0.39 -11.89 3.76
CA ASP A 119 -0.67 -12.49 2.97
C ASP A 119 -0.19 -12.68 1.53
N GLN A 120 -0.15 -13.93 1.06
CA GLN A 120 0.25 -14.26 -0.30
C GLN A 120 -0.64 -13.60 -1.36
N GLN A 121 -1.90 -13.28 -1.06
CA GLN A 121 -2.83 -12.63 -2.00
C GLN A 121 -2.52 -11.14 -2.18
N VAL A 122 -1.78 -10.52 -1.26
CA VAL A 122 -1.35 -9.12 -1.40
C VAL A 122 -0.05 -9.09 -2.20
N LYS A 123 -0.02 -8.24 -3.24
CA LYS A 123 1.14 -8.09 -4.16
C LYS A 123 1.84 -6.75 -4.06
N SER A 124 1.21 -5.77 -3.43
CA SER A 124 1.69 -4.39 -3.38
C SER A 124 1.21 -3.71 -2.12
N LEU A 125 1.99 -2.76 -1.62
CA LEU A 125 1.64 -1.94 -0.46
C LEU A 125 0.58 -0.87 -0.80
N SER A 126 0.04 -0.86 -2.02
CA SER A 126 -1.07 0.01 -2.43
C SER A 126 -2.40 -0.26 -1.69
N SER A 127 -2.54 -1.42 -1.06
CA SER A 127 -3.64 -1.75 -0.13
C SER A 127 -3.45 -1.15 1.26
N VAL A 128 -2.22 -0.75 1.63
CA VAL A 128 -1.84 -0.32 2.97
C VAL A 128 -2.12 1.18 3.15
N LEU A 129 -2.98 1.51 4.10
CA LEU A 129 -3.35 2.88 4.45
C LEU A 129 -2.17 3.60 5.11
N SER A 130 -2.19 4.93 5.09
CA SER A 130 -1.12 5.74 5.72
C SER A 130 -1.18 5.76 7.25
N GLN A 131 -2.32 5.36 7.83
CA GLN A 131 -2.55 5.36 9.28
C GLN A 131 -3.44 4.18 9.67
N TYR A 132 -3.12 3.53 10.79
CA TYR A 132 -3.93 2.51 11.44
C TYR A 132 -4.02 2.76 12.94
N GLN A 133 -5.18 2.45 13.51
CA GLN A 133 -5.50 2.58 14.93
C GLN A 133 -6.09 1.26 15.41
N GLY A 134 -5.43 0.61 16.39
CA GLY A 134 -5.94 -0.58 17.06
C GLY A 134 -7.18 -0.26 17.88
N PHE A 135 -8.04 -1.26 18.07
CA PHE A 135 -9.29 -1.13 18.81
C PHE A 135 -9.01 -0.89 20.30
N HIS A 136 -9.68 0.08 20.90
CA HIS A 136 -9.55 0.37 22.33
C HIS A 136 -10.14 -0.75 23.20
N GLY A 137 -9.58 -0.94 24.40
CA GLY A 137 -10.24 -1.69 25.45
C GLY A 137 -11.40 -0.89 26.05
N GLU A 138 -12.42 -1.58 26.53
CA GLU A 138 -13.55 -0.97 27.23
C GLU A 138 -13.19 -0.67 28.70
N ASP A 139 -13.80 0.35 29.29
CA ASP A 139 -13.61 0.70 30.70
C ASP A 139 -14.21 -0.38 31.63
N GLY A 140 -13.65 -0.48 32.84
CA GLY A 140 -14.24 -1.28 33.92
C GLY A 140 -15.60 -0.72 34.36
N GLY A 141 -16.42 -1.60 34.93
CA GLY A 141 -17.77 -1.27 35.40
C GLY A 141 -18.01 -1.59 36.87
N ARG A 142 -19.23 -1.31 37.33
CA ARG A 142 -19.76 -1.73 38.64
C ARG A 142 -19.95 -3.24 38.71
N LYS A 143 -20.24 -3.77 39.90
CA LYS A 143 -20.54 -5.19 40.17
C LYS A 143 -19.42 -6.14 39.74
N ASN A 144 -18.17 -5.69 39.79
CA ASN A 144 -16.99 -6.40 39.34
C ASN A 144 -16.98 -6.69 37.83
N CYS A 145 -17.65 -5.87 37.02
CA CYS A 145 -17.67 -5.99 35.58
C CYS A 145 -16.31 -5.55 35.00
N PHE A 146 -15.54 -6.48 34.46
CA PHE A 146 -14.29 -6.19 33.77
C PHE A 146 -14.56 -5.67 32.36
N GLY A 147 -13.79 -4.67 31.92
CA GLY A 147 -13.86 -4.14 30.57
C GLY A 147 -13.37 -5.16 29.54
N ARG A 148 -14.01 -5.21 28.37
CA ARG A 148 -13.61 -6.08 27.27
C ARG A 148 -12.29 -5.62 26.64
N GLY A 149 -11.39 -6.54 26.37
CA GLY A 149 -10.17 -6.28 25.59
C GLY A 149 -10.48 -5.91 24.13
N GLY A 150 -9.72 -4.96 23.59
CA GLY A 150 -9.81 -4.52 22.19
C GLY A 150 -9.38 -5.61 21.21
N ALA A 151 -10.07 -5.70 20.07
CA ALA A 151 -9.75 -6.67 19.03
C ALA A 151 -8.37 -6.40 18.39
N VAL A 152 -7.66 -7.47 17.99
CA VAL A 152 -6.40 -7.36 17.24
C VAL A 152 -6.67 -6.89 15.82
N LEU A 153 -5.92 -5.90 15.35
CA LEU A 153 -6.01 -5.38 13.99
C LEU A 153 -4.89 -5.96 13.11
N TYR A 154 -5.27 -6.79 12.14
CA TYR A 154 -4.34 -7.36 11.16
C TYR A 154 -4.23 -6.48 9.91
N ILE A 155 -3.02 -5.97 9.65
CA ILE A 155 -2.63 -5.30 8.41
C ILE A 155 -1.99 -6.34 7.50
N ARG A 156 -2.63 -6.63 6.37
CA ARG A 156 -2.11 -7.58 5.37
C ARG A 156 -1.02 -6.93 4.52
N VAL A 157 0.15 -7.56 4.46
CA VAL A 157 1.31 -7.12 3.66
C VAL A 157 1.79 -8.21 2.70
N PRO A 158 2.39 -7.84 1.56
CA PRO A 158 2.95 -8.81 0.63
C PRO A 158 4.17 -9.54 1.21
N VAL A 159 4.46 -10.74 0.68
CA VAL A 159 5.68 -11.51 1.00
C VAL A 159 6.92 -10.70 0.57
N GLY A 160 7.97 -10.72 1.40
CA GLY A 160 9.20 -9.96 1.14
C GLY A 160 9.11 -8.49 1.54
N THR A 161 8.22 -8.13 2.48
CA THR A 161 8.14 -6.77 3.05
C THR A 161 9.19 -6.59 4.15
N LEU A 162 10.14 -5.69 3.94
CA LEU A 162 10.99 -5.14 4.99
C LEU A 162 10.19 -4.10 5.79
N VAL A 163 10.30 -4.17 7.11
CA VAL A 163 9.72 -3.20 8.05
C VAL A 163 10.87 -2.43 8.69
N LYS A 164 10.94 -1.13 8.42
CA LYS A 164 11.92 -0.21 9.01
C LYS A 164 11.27 0.78 9.97
N GLU A 165 12.05 1.28 10.91
CA GLU A 165 11.70 2.42 11.76
C GLU A 165 12.85 3.42 11.72
N GLY A 166 12.64 4.55 11.03
CA GLY A 166 13.76 5.36 10.56
C GLY A 166 14.57 4.60 9.51
N ASP A 167 15.89 4.56 9.69
CA ASP A 167 16.82 3.83 8.80
C ASP A 167 17.03 2.36 9.20
N ASP A 168 16.69 1.99 10.44
CA ASP A 168 16.91 0.65 10.99
C ASP A 168 15.85 -0.36 10.51
N VAL A 169 16.30 -1.55 10.10
CA VAL A 169 15.42 -2.69 9.74
C VAL A 169 15.03 -3.42 11.01
N VAL A 170 13.74 -3.37 11.36
CA VAL A 170 13.21 -3.97 12.60
C VAL A 170 12.58 -5.34 12.35
N ALA A 171 12.08 -5.61 11.14
CA ALA A 171 11.62 -6.94 10.75
C ALA A 171 11.74 -7.19 9.24
N ASP A 172 11.85 -8.46 8.89
CA ASP A 172 11.96 -8.96 7.52
C ASP A 172 10.90 -10.04 7.29
N LEU A 173 9.79 -9.65 6.67
CA LEU A 173 8.61 -10.49 6.48
C LEU A 173 8.74 -11.30 5.17
N SER A 174 9.72 -12.19 5.15
CA SER A 174 10.14 -12.93 3.96
C SER A 174 9.41 -14.25 3.72
N ARG A 175 8.68 -14.82 4.71
CA ARG A 175 7.96 -16.10 4.58
C ARG A 175 6.44 -15.89 4.65
N PRO A 176 5.64 -16.71 3.94
CA PRO A 176 4.20 -16.70 4.10
C PRO A 176 3.77 -17.03 5.54
N GLY A 177 2.86 -16.23 6.09
CA GLY A 177 2.40 -16.39 7.48
C GLY A 177 3.32 -15.75 8.54
N ASP A 178 4.42 -15.10 8.15
CA ASP A 178 5.18 -14.27 9.10
C ASP A 178 4.28 -13.17 9.68
N GLU A 179 4.38 -12.97 10.99
CA GLU A 179 3.67 -11.92 11.74
C GLU A 179 4.65 -11.05 12.52
N TYR A 180 4.42 -9.75 12.49
CA TYR A 180 5.18 -8.78 13.27
C TYR A 180 4.24 -7.81 13.98
N ILE A 181 4.41 -7.66 15.30
CA ILE A 181 3.63 -6.72 16.10
C ILE A 181 4.13 -5.30 15.80
N ALA A 182 3.37 -4.60 14.98
CA ALA A 182 3.68 -3.25 14.51
C ALA A 182 3.56 -2.23 15.64
N ALA A 183 2.52 -2.36 16.46
CA ALA A 183 2.32 -1.56 17.67
C ALA A 183 1.61 -2.37 18.76
N LEU A 184 2.11 -2.28 20.00
CA LEU A 184 1.47 -2.86 21.17
C LEU A 184 0.25 -2.03 21.61
N GLY A 185 -0.84 -2.68 22.00
CA GLY A 185 -1.92 -2.02 22.73
C GLY A 185 -1.51 -1.70 24.17
N GLY A 186 -2.14 -0.69 24.76
CA GLY A 186 -1.90 -0.29 26.13
C GLY A 186 -2.64 -1.19 27.12
N ALA A 187 -2.02 -1.47 28.27
CA ALA A 187 -2.62 -2.30 29.32
C ALA A 187 -3.87 -1.64 29.94
N GLY A 188 -4.84 -2.46 30.32
CA GLY A 188 -6.06 -2.05 31.02
C GLY A 188 -5.78 -1.50 32.42
N GLY A 189 -6.49 -0.43 32.78
CA GLY A 189 -6.41 0.22 34.07
C GLY A 189 -7.01 -0.64 35.19
N LYS A 190 -6.45 -0.57 36.39
CA LYS A 190 -6.87 -1.36 37.54
C LYS A 190 -8.00 -0.67 38.31
N GLY A 191 -9.09 -1.39 38.52
CA GLY A 191 -10.23 -0.93 39.29
C GLY A 191 -9.91 -0.86 40.78
N ASN A 192 -10.75 -0.19 41.57
CA ASN A 192 -10.47 -0.03 43.00
C ASN A 192 -10.41 -1.36 43.76
N ARG A 193 -11.13 -2.39 43.31
CA ARG A 193 -11.06 -3.73 43.87
C ARG A 193 -9.67 -4.37 43.80
N PHE A 194 -8.85 -4.02 42.79
CA PHE A 194 -7.46 -4.51 42.68
C PHE A 194 -6.58 -4.00 43.83
N PHE A 195 -6.88 -2.81 44.37
CA PHE A 195 -6.14 -2.18 45.46
C PHE A 195 -6.69 -2.54 46.86
N LEU A 196 -7.55 -3.56 46.96
CA LEU A 196 -8.08 -4.03 48.23
C LEU A 196 -6.99 -4.72 49.05
N ALA A 197 -6.67 -4.17 50.21
CA ALA A 197 -5.64 -4.68 51.11
C ALA A 197 -6.19 -4.88 52.53
N ASN A 198 -5.36 -5.37 53.46
CA ASN A 198 -5.80 -5.64 54.83
C ASN A 198 -5.92 -4.37 55.69
N ASP A 199 -5.04 -3.41 55.43
CA ASP A 199 -4.98 -2.05 55.95
C ASP A 199 -6.00 -1.12 55.27
N ASN A 200 -6.20 -1.25 53.95
CA ASN A 200 -7.20 -0.47 53.20
C ASN A 200 -8.33 -1.35 52.65
N ARG A 201 -9.45 -1.40 53.40
CA ARG A 201 -10.67 -2.16 53.05
C ARG A 201 -11.62 -1.43 52.08
N ALA A 202 -11.45 -0.14 51.88
CA ALA A 202 -12.31 0.69 51.03
C ALA A 202 -11.48 1.60 50.09
N PRO A 203 -10.61 1.02 49.23
CA PRO A 203 -9.83 1.78 48.27
C PRO A 203 -10.74 2.60 47.34
N VAL A 204 -10.42 3.88 47.19
CA VAL A 204 -10.99 4.77 46.16
C VAL A 204 -10.07 4.89 44.94
N THR A 205 -8.81 4.45 45.06
CA THR A 205 -7.79 4.49 44.02
C THR A 205 -8.17 3.57 42.86
N CYS A 206 -8.16 4.09 41.64
CA CYS A 206 -8.16 3.32 40.40
C CYS A 206 -7.05 3.88 39.48
N THR A 207 -6.57 3.08 38.53
CA THR A 207 -5.61 3.56 37.52
C THR A 207 -6.28 3.71 36.14
N PRO A 208 -5.90 4.73 35.36
CA PRO A 208 -6.33 4.85 33.98
C PRO A 208 -5.69 3.74 33.14
N GLY A 209 -6.32 3.42 32.00
CA GLY A 209 -5.70 2.56 31.00
C GLY A 209 -4.48 3.22 30.37
N GLN A 210 -3.49 2.42 29.99
CA GLN A 210 -2.30 2.92 29.32
C GLN A 210 -2.61 3.27 27.86
N LEU A 211 -1.89 4.25 27.32
CA LEU A 211 -1.96 4.58 25.90
C LEU A 211 -1.33 3.46 25.06
N GLY A 212 -1.91 3.21 23.89
CA GLY A 212 -1.32 2.30 22.91
C GLY A 212 -0.01 2.87 22.36
N GLN A 213 0.90 1.98 21.99
CA GLN A 213 2.18 2.37 21.40
C GLN A 213 1.96 3.05 20.05
N GLU A 214 2.66 4.16 19.78
CA GLU A 214 2.65 4.87 18.50
C GLU A 214 4.00 4.74 17.81
N ARG A 215 4.02 4.27 16.57
CA ARG A 215 5.24 4.07 15.76
C ARG A 215 5.05 4.51 14.32
N VAL A 216 6.12 5.00 13.70
CA VAL A 216 6.16 5.37 12.27
C VAL A 216 7.01 4.35 11.54
N LEU A 217 6.36 3.44 10.83
CA LEU A 217 7.03 2.37 10.10
C LEU A 217 7.14 2.72 8.61
N TYR A 218 8.27 2.34 8.01
CA TYR A 218 8.49 2.38 6.57
C TYR A 218 8.49 0.94 6.06
N LEU A 219 7.48 0.61 5.27
CA LEU A 219 7.35 -0.69 4.62
C LEU A 219 7.98 -0.62 3.24
N GLU A 220 8.88 -1.54 2.92
CA GLU A 220 9.58 -1.64 1.63
C GLU A 220 9.48 -3.06 1.06
N LEU A 221 9.11 -3.20 -0.20
CA LEU A 221 9.12 -4.49 -0.91
C LEU A 221 10.53 -4.82 -1.42
N LYS A 222 11.05 -6.01 -1.11
CA LYS A 222 12.37 -6.48 -1.60
C LYS A 222 12.41 -6.78 -3.11
N THR A 223 11.29 -7.25 -3.68
CA THR A 223 11.21 -7.74 -5.08
C THR A 223 10.71 -6.65 -6.01
N VAL A 224 11.52 -6.31 -7.02
CA VAL A 224 11.22 -5.27 -8.04
C VAL A 224 10.27 -5.81 -9.12
N ALA A 225 10.50 -7.04 -9.57
CA ALA A 225 9.72 -7.73 -10.59
C ALA A 225 9.97 -9.24 -10.53
N HIS A 226 9.13 -10.03 -11.18
CA HIS A 226 9.44 -11.44 -11.45
C HIS A 226 10.51 -11.58 -12.52
N ALA A 227 10.34 -10.80 -13.58
CA ALA A 227 11.03 -10.98 -14.84
C ALA A 227 11.90 -9.76 -15.13
N GLY A 228 13.19 -9.96 -15.35
CA GLY A 228 14.12 -8.90 -15.71
C GLY A 228 14.43 -8.92 -17.21
N MET A 229 14.14 -7.84 -17.95
CA MET A 229 14.58 -7.71 -19.33
C MET A 229 16.04 -7.22 -19.41
N VAL A 230 16.90 -8.12 -19.87
CA VAL A 230 18.34 -7.97 -20.01
C VAL A 230 18.67 -7.87 -21.49
N GLY A 231 19.63 -7.01 -21.87
CA GLY A 231 19.94 -6.75 -23.27
C GLY A 231 20.60 -5.41 -23.49
N PHE A 232 21.23 -5.24 -24.65
CA PHE A 232 21.94 -4.03 -25.04
C PHE A 232 21.00 -2.83 -25.26
N PRO A 233 21.53 -1.59 -25.26
CA PRO A 233 20.82 -0.43 -25.79
C PRO A 233 20.24 -0.72 -27.18
N ASN A 234 19.07 -0.16 -27.48
CA ASN A 234 18.38 -0.29 -28.79
C ASN A 234 17.92 -1.72 -29.19
N ALA A 235 18.09 -2.74 -28.35
CA ALA A 235 17.48 -4.06 -28.54
C ALA A 235 15.93 -4.06 -28.44
N GLY A 236 15.34 -2.93 -28.03
CA GLY A 236 13.89 -2.71 -28.05
C GLY A 236 13.14 -3.06 -26.75
N LYS A 237 13.86 -3.27 -25.64
CA LYS A 237 13.30 -3.67 -24.33
C LYS A 237 12.15 -2.79 -23.84
N SER A 238 12.30 -1.46 -23.88
CA SER A 238 11.24 -0.53 -23.46
C SER A 238 10.02 -0.54 -24.40
N SER A 239 10.21 -0.88 -25.68
CA SER A 239 9.10 -1.07 -26.62
C SER A 239 8.38 -2.39 -26.33
N LEU A 240 9.14 -3.47 -26.10
CA LEU A 240 8.61 -4.76 -25.70
C LEU A 240 7.80 -4.66 -24.40
N LEU A 241 8.31 -3.94 -23.39
CA LEU A 241 7.57 -3.72 -22.13
C LEU A 241 6.21 -3.04 -22.37
N ARG A 242 6.16 -2.05 -23.26
CA ARG A 242 4.91 -1.36 -23.62
C ARG A 242 3.95 -2.24 -24.40
N ALA A 243 4.47 -3.20 -25.17
CA ALA A 243 3.67 -4.12 -25.96
C ALA A 243 3.05 -5.25 -25.11
N ILE A 244 3.78 -5.77 -24.11
CA ILE A 244 3.27 -6.84 -23.20
C ILE A 244 2.46 -6.29 -22.01
N SER A 245 2.62 -5.01 -21.65
CA SER A 245 1.95 -4.42 -20.48
C SER A 245 0.63 -3.75 -20.87
N ASN A 246 -0.49 -4.30 -20.39
CA ASN A 246 -1.83 -3.71 -20.54
C ASN A 246 -2.00 -2.30 -19.92
N ALA A 247 -1.03 -1.87 -19.12
CA ALA A 247 -0.91 -0.50 -18.59
C ALA A 247 0.36 0.17 -19.09
N ARG A 248 0.35 1.50 -19.21
CA ARG A 248 1.60 2.27 -19.44
C ARG A 248 2.61 1.91 -18.35
N PRO A 249 3.83 1.45 -18.69
CA PRO A 249 4.84 1.10 -17.70
C PRO A 249 5.10 2.25 -16.73
N ALA A 250 5.14 1.93 -15.44
CA ALA A 250 5.40 2.89 -14.39
C ALA A 250 6.91 3.03 -14.18
N VAL A 251 7.38 4.26 -13.99
CA VAL A 251 8.75 4.52 -13.53
C VAL A 251 8.79 4.21 -12.04
N ALA A 252 9.51 3.17 -11.64
CA ALA A 252 9.61 2.76 -10.25
C ALA A 252 10.91 3.33 -9.65
N ALA A 253 10.78 4.21 -8.66
CA ALA A 253 11.91 4.81 -7.95
C ALA A 253 12.12 4.11 -6.62
N TYR A 254 13.27 3.44 -6.46
CA TYR A 254 13.62 2.69 -5.25
C TYR A 254 14.75 3.42 -4.48
N PRO A 255 14.81 3.34 -3.13
CA PRO A 255 15.76 4.12 -2.34
C PRO A 255 17.25 3.79 -2.52
N PHE A 256 17.58 2.78 -3.34
CA PHE A 256 18.93 2.24 -3.52
C PHE A 256 19.32 2.12 -5.00
N THR A 257 18.58 2.77 -5.89
CA THR A 257 18.71 2.63 -7.34
C THR A 257 18.99 3.99 -7.97
N THR A 258 20.17 4.15 -8.57
CA THR A 258 20.54 5.38 -9.30
C THR A 258 19.78 5.55 -10.61
N LEU A 259 19.15 4.48 -11.09
CA LEU A 259 18.29 4.45 -12.27
C LEU A 259 16.94 3.86 -11.87
N ASN A 260 15.86 4.52 -12.27
CA ASN A 260 14.51 4.02 -12.04
C ASN A 260 14.14 3.02 -13.17
N PRO A 261 14.04 1.70 -12.92
CA PRO A 261 13.56 0.78 -13.95
C PRO A 261 12.10 1.08 -14.30
N HIS A 262 11.69 0.71 -15.51
CA HIS A 262 10.28 0.76 -15.88
C HIS A 262 9.66 -0.60 -15.56
N VAL A 263 8.56 -0.63 -14.79
CA VAL A 263 7.84 -1.87 -14.47
C VAL A 263 6.50 -1.89 -15.19
N GLY A 264 6.25 -2.97 -15.92
CA GLY A 264 4.98 -3.28 -16.58
C GLY A 264 4.32 -4.50 -15.94
N ILE A 265 2.99 -4.57 -16.01
CA ILE A 265 2.21 -5.66 -15.42
C ILE A 265 1.48 -6.39 -16.54
N VAL A 266 1.92 -7.62 -16.79
CA VAL A 266 1.25 -8.57 -17.67
C VAL A 266 0.09 -9.20 -16.89
N HIS A 267 -1.08 -9.28 -17.51
CA HIS A 267 -2.28 -9.88 -16.92
C HIS A 267 -2.65 -11.14 -17.69
N TYR A 268 -2.98 -12.22 -16.97
CA TYR A 268 -3.44 -13.48 -17.54
C TYR A 268 -4.88 -13.78 -17.12
N GLU A 269 -5.51 -14.69 -17.85
CA GLU A 269 -6.79 -15.27 -17.45
C GLU A 269 -6.65 -16.02 -16.11
N GLY A 270 -7.66 -15.89 -15.24
CA GLY A 270 -7.61 -16.41 -13.88
C GLY A 270 -7.03 -15.45 -12.83
N HIS A 271 -6.99 -14.14 -13.11
CA HIS A 271 -6.48 -13.05 -12.26
C HIS A 271 -4.96 -13.01 -12.00
N GLN A 272 -4.23 -14.03 -12.44
CA GLN A 272 -2.76 -14.09 -12.33
C GLN A 272 -2.10 -12.91 -13.05
N GLN A 273 -1.16 -12.26 -12.37
CA GLN A 273 -0.39 -11.12 -12.87
C GLN A 273 1.10 -11.45 -12.84
N ILE A 274 1.89 -10.87 -13.74
CA ILE A 274 3.35 -10.98 -13.72
C ILE A 274 3.96 -9.59 -13.91
N ALA A 275 4.75 -9.14 -12.93
CA ALA A 275 5.55 -7.92 -13.06
C ALA A 275 6.81 -8.21 -13.90
N VAL A 276 7.02 -7.39 -14.93
CA VAL A 276 8.21 -7.41 -15.79
C VAL A 276 8.91 -6.05 -15.66
N ALA A 277 10.20 -6.06 -15.34
CA ALA A 277 11.03 -4.86 -15.32
C ALA A 277 11.82 -4.73 -16.62
N ASP A 278 11.68 -3.59 -17.30
CA ASP A 278 12.70 -3.09 -18.23
C ASP A 278 13.82 -2.44 -17.41
N ILE A 279 14.90 -3.20 -17.30
CA ILE A 279 16.14 -2.79 -16.66
C ILE A 279 16.97 -2.13 -17.78
N PRO A 280 17.64 -0.97 -17.58
CA PRO A 280 18.43 -0.27 -18.61
C PRO A 280 19.42 -1.11 -19.46
N GLY A 281 19.98 -0.56 -20.54
CA GLY A 281 20.87 -1.33 -21.43
C GLY A 281 22.16 -1.79 -20.75
N ILE A 282 22.50 -3.09 -20.82
CA ILE A 282 23.87 -3.56 -20.50
C ILE A 282 24.81 -3.05 -21.59
N ILE A 283 25.98 -2.55 -21.19
CA ILE A 283 27.10 -2.27 -22.10
C ILE A 283 28.23 -3.27 -21.82
N ARG A 284 29.06 -3.58 -22.83
CA ARG A 284 30.25 -4.43 -22.64
C ARG A 284 31.17 -3.81 -21.58
N GLY A 285 31.62 -4.60 -20.60
CA GLY A 285 32.39 -4.17 -19.44
C GLY A 285 31.56 -3.61 -18.28
N ALA A 286 30.26 -3.88 -18.20
CA ALA A 286 29.40 -3.47 -17.08
C ALA A 286 29.88 -4.07 -15.73
N HIS A 287 30.36 -5.32 -15.72
CA HIS A 287 30.98 -5.96 -14.55
C HIS A 287 32.25 -5.23 -14.04
N GLN A 288 32.88 -4.39 -14.87
CA GLN A 288 34.06 -3.59 -14.50
C GLN A 288 33.67 -2.18 -14.01
N ASN A 289 32.39 -1.99 -13.67
CA ASN A 289 31.77 -0.71 -13.34
C ASN A 289 31.95 0.38 -14.41
N ARG A 290 32.13 -0.01 -15.69
CA ARG A 290 32.10 0.97 -16.79
C ARG A 290 30.66 1.46 -16.97
N GLY A 291 30.49 2.78 -17.01
CA GLY A 291 29.17 3.41 -17.08
C GLY A 291 28.39 3.24 -15.76
N LEU A 292 27.21 2.62 -15.84
CA LEU A 292 26.25 2.47 -14.73
C LEU A 292 26.20 1.01 -14.20
N GLY A 293 27.22 0.21 -14.51
CA GLY A 293 27.24 -1.26 -14.43
C GLY A 293 26.77 -1.87 -13.12
N PHE A 294 27.49 -1.68 -12.01
CA PHE A 294 27.14 -2.33 -10.74
C PHE A 294 25.77 -1.92 -10.19
N ALA A 295 25.43 -0.63 -10.28
CA ALA A 295 24.13 -0.15 -9.86
C ALA A 295 23.00 -0.83 -10.64
N PHE A 296 23.19 -1.03 -11.94
CA PHE A 296 22.26 -1.75 -12.81
C PHE A 296 22.18 -3.26 -12.49
N LEU A 297 23.32 -3.96 -12.36
CA LEU A 297 23.37 -5.41 -12.15
C LEU A 297 22.65 -5.83 -10.84
N ARG A 298 22.74 -4.99 -9.81
CA ARG A 298 21.97 -5.11 -8.56
C ARG A 298 20.44 -5.11 -8.72
N HIS A 299 19.90 -4.70 -9.86
CA HIS A 299 18.47 -4.84 -10.17
C HIS A 299 18.13 -6.22 -10.74
N ILE A 300 19.04 -6.81 -11.51
CA ILE A 300 18.90 -8.15 -12.07
C ILE A 300 18.88 -9.19 -10.94
N GLU A 301 19.72 -9.02 -9.91
CA GLU A 301 19.69 -9.82 -8.68
C GLU A 301 18.28 -10.01 -8.09
N ARG A 302 17.42 -8.99 -8.22
CA ARG A 302 16.07 -8.94 -7.63
C ARG A 302 14.97 -9.55 -8.53
N CYS A 303 15.33 -10.06 -9.70
CA CYS A 303 14.43 -10.75 -10.63
C CYS A 303 14.58 -12.27 -10.50
N ARG A 304 13.48 -13.01 -10.49
CA ARG A 304 13.46 -14.48 -10.36
C ARG A 304 13.95 -15.15 -11.64
N PHE A 305 13.50 -14.66 -12.79
CA PHE A 305 13.88 -15.15 -14.11
C PHE A 305 14.19 -14.01 -15.08
N LEU A 306 14.96 -14.31 -16.14
CA LEU A 306 15.53 -13.31 -17.05
C LEU A 306 15.03 -13.46 -18.49
N LEU A 307 14.84 -12.33 -19.18
CA LEU A 307 14.55 -12.28 -20.61
C LEU A 307 15.75 -11.64 -21.29
N PHE A 308 16.52 -12.42 -22.06
CA PHE A 308 17.59 -11.90 -22.90
C PHE A 308 17.00 -11.37 -24.20
N VAL A 309 16.82 -10.06 -24.30
CA VAL A 309 16.30 -9.39 -25.49
C VAL A 309 17.45 -9.07 -26.44
N VAL A 310 17.43 -9.72 -27.60
CA VAL A 310 18.48 -9.70 -28.63
C VAL A 310 17.99 -8.95 -29.86
N ASP A 311 18.87 -8.13 -30.44
CA ASP A 311 18.61 -7.46 -31.71
C ASP A 311 19.00 -8.34 -32.90
N LEU A 312 18.03 -8.81 -33.69
CA LEU A 312 18.27 -9.66 -34.86
C LEU A 312 18.80 -8.90 -36.09
N THR A 313 18.79 -7.56 -36.10
CA THR A 313 19.31 -6.78 -37.24
C THR A 313 20.84 -6.70 -37.28
N LEU A 314 21.50 -7.15 -36.21
CA LEU A 314 22.96 -7.18 -36.12
C LEU A 314 23.51 -8.44 -36.81
N PRO A 315 24.73 -8.40 -37.39
CA PRO A 315 25.26 -9.51 -38.19
C PRO A 315 25.51 -10.79 -37.40
N GLU A 316 25.77 -10.69 -36.08
CA GLU A 316 26.08 -11.85 -35.22
C GLU A 316 25.23 -11.84 -33.93
N PRO A 317 23.91 -12.14 -33.99
CA PRO A 317 23.04 -12.00 -32.83
C PRO A 317 23.38 -12.92 -31.64
N TRP A 318 24.03 -14.06 -31.89
CA TRP A 318 24.46 -15.00 -30.84
C TRP A 318 25.48 -14.38 -29.89
N THR A 319 26.41 -13.57 -30.40
CA THR A 319 27.44 -12.89 -29.59
C THR A 319 26.82 -11.99 -28.52
N GLN A 320 25.64 -11.41 -28.77
CA GLN A 320 24.94 -10.62 -27.77
C GLN A 320 24.52 -11.46 -26.57
N VAL A 321 24.05 -12.70 -26.77
CA VAL A 321 23.63 -13.57 -25.66
C VAL A 321 24.85 -14.02 -24.86
N GLU A 322 25.93 -14.38 -25.55
CA GLU A 322 27.21 -14.77 -24.95
C GLU A 322 27.81 -13.64 -24.10
N ASP A 323 27.88 -12.42 -24.66
CA ASP A 323 28.30 -11.22 -23.93
C ASP A 323 27.43 -10.98 -22.68
N LEU A 324 26.11 -11.02 -22.81
CA LEU A 324 25.20 -10.74 -21.70
C LEU A 324 25.32 -11.79 -20.59
N LYS A 325 25.50 -13.08 -20.95
CA LYS A 325 25.77 -14.14 -19.97
C LYS A 325 27.12 -13.93 -19.29
N TYR A 326 28.16 -13.62 -20.05
CA TYR A 326 29.50 -13.33 -19.52
C TYR A 326 29.51 -12.14 -18.55
N GLU A 327 28.81 -11.04 -18.88
CA GLU A 327 28.70 -9.86 -18.02
C GLU A 327 27.97 -10.16 -16.69
N LEU A 328 26.96 -11.04 -16.71
CA LEU A 328 26.27 -11.48 -15.50
C LEU A 328 27.15 -12.39 -14.64
N GLU A 329 27.80 -13.38 -15.25
CA GLU A 329 28.64 -14.36 -14.56
C GLU A 329 29.91 -13.73 -13.97
N LYS A 330 30.44 -12.67 -14.61
CA LYS A 330 31.55 -11.87 -14.06
C LYS A 330 31.14 -10.92 -12.94
N TYR A 331 29.84 -10.74 -12.70
CA TYR A 331 29.33 -9.93 -11.59
C TYR A 331 28.99 -10.78 -10.37
N GLU A 332 28.21 -11.85 -10.57
CA GLU A 332 27.82 -12.81 -9.54
C GLU A 332 27.77 -14.21 -10.16
N GLU A 333 28.49 -15.16 -9.56
CA GLU A 333 28.56 -16.55 -10.01
C GLU A 333 27.17 -17.22 -9.88
N GLY A 334 26.73 -17.91 -10.92
CA GLY A 334 25.38 -18.49 -11.02
C GLY A 334 24.27 -17.50 -11.42
N LEU A 335 24.55 -16.21 -11.62
CA LEU A 335 23.53 -15.25 -12.07
C LEU A 335 23.08 -15.50 -13.52
N SER A 336 23.95 -16.05 -14.36
CA SER A 336 23.61 -16.44 -15.75
C SER A 336 22.83 -17.76 -15.85
N GLU A 337 22.90 -18.60 -14.81
CA GLU A 337 22.22 -19.90 -14.72
C GLU A 337 20.73 -19.78 -14.35
N ARG A 338 20.28 -18.60 -13.88
CA ARG A 338 18.87 -18.37 -13.55
C ARG A 338 17.95 -18.73 -14.71
N PRO A 339 16.71 -19.21 -14.46
CA PRO A 339 15.76 -19.52 -15.51
C PRO A 339 15.61 -18.35 -16.48
N HIS A 340 15.82 -18.61 -17.77
CA HIS A 340 15.83 -17.55 -18.77
C HIS A 340 15.22 -17.96 -20.10
N VAL A 341 14.82 -16.95 -20.88
CA VAL A 341 14.34 -17.08 -22.25
C VAL A 341 15.06 -16.07 -23.12
N VAL A 342 15.48 -16.51 -24.31
CA VAL A 342 16.02 -15.62 -25.35
C VAL A 342 14.87 -15.12 -26.20
N VAL A 343 14.75 -13.80 -26.29
CA VAL A 343 13.76 -13.08 -27.09
C VAL A 343 14.46 -12.41 -28.25
N ALA A 344 14.21 -12.92 -29.45
CA ALA A 344 14.80 -12.44 -30.68
C ALA A 344 13.87 -11.39 -31.31
N ASN A 345 14.20 -10.11 -31.13
CA ASN A 345 13.33 -8.99 -31.47
C ASN A 345 13.61 -8.44 -32.90
N LYS A 346 12.66 -7.64 -33.41
CA LYS A 346 12.68 -6.95 -34.72
C LYS A 346 12.48 -7.83 -35.96
N ILE A 347 11.71 -8.92 -35.84
CA ILE A 347 11.37 -9.80 -37.00
C ILE A 347 10.53 -9.11 -38.08
N ASP A 348 10.05 -7.88 -37.85
CA ASP A 348 9.44 -7.02 -38.87
C ASP A 348 10.43 -6.66 -40.00
N LEU A 349 11.74 -6.76 -39.75
CA LEU A 349 12.77 -6.53 -40.76
C LEU A 349 13.18 -7.84 -41.46
N PRO A 350 13.26 -7.89 -42.81
CA PRO A 350 13.53 -9.12 -43.54
C PRO A 350 14.93 -9.71 -43.24
N GLN A 351 15.90 -8.85 -42.94
CA GLN A 351 17.25 -9.23 -42.52
C GLN A 351 17.23 -10.00 -41.18
N ALA A 352 16.36 -9.61 -40.25
CA ALA A 352 16.19 -10.27 -38.96
C ALA A 352 15.52 -11.65 -39.09
N ARG A 353 14.58 -11.82 -40.03
CA ARG A 353 13.98 -13.13 -40.30
C ARG A 353 15.01 -14.15 -40.81
N ALA A 354 15.99 -13.70 -41.60
CA ALA A 354 17.04 -14.55 -42.13
C ALA A 354 18.09 -14.99 -41.08
N SER A 355 18.32 -14.20 -40.02
CA SER A 355 19.30 -14.51 -38.97
C SER A 355 18.77 -15.43 -37.87
N LEU A 356 17.46 -15.68 -37.79
CA LEU A 356 16.85 -16.52 -36.75
C LEU A 356 17.30 -17.99 -36.76
N PRO A 357 17.35 -18.72 -37.89
CA PRO A 357 17.77 -20.12 -37.87
C PRO A 357 19.21 -20.28 -37.38
N LEU A 358 20.10 -19.38 -37.80
CA LEU A 358 21.50 -19.31 -37.36
C LEU A 358 21.60 -19.03 -35.86
N LEU A 359 20.75 -18.17 -35.31
CA LEU A 359 20.70 -17.91 -33.87
C LEU A 359 20.28 -19.14 -33.06
N GLN A 360 19.24 -19.85 -33.50
CA GLN A 360 18.74 -21.06 -32.82
C GLN A 360 19.76 -22.21 -32.89
N GLU A 361 20.38 -22.43 -34.06
CA GLU A 361 21.45 -23.42 -34.25
C GLU A 361 22.66 -23.14 -33.34
N ARG A 362 23.12 -21.88 -33.27
CA ARG A 362 24.29 -21.50 -32.46
C ARG A 362 24.05 -21.52 -30.96
N LEU A 363 22.84 -21.18 -30.51
CA LEU A 363 22.50 -21.20 -29.08
C LEU A 363 22.17 -22.60 -28.55
N GLY A 364 21.78 -23.54 -29.41
CA GLY A 364 21.31 -24.88 -28.99
C GLY A 364 20.01 -24.86 -28.17
N GLN A 365 19.26 -23.76 -28.21
CA GLN A 365 18.01 -23.56 -27.47
C GLN A 365 17.02 -22.72 -28.28
N GLU A 366 15.73 -22.89 -28.01
CA GLU A 366 14.67 -22.11 -28.67
C GLU A 366 14.73 -20.63 -28.27
N ALA A 367 14.90 -19.77 -29.28
CA ALA A 367 14.72 -18.32 -29.15
C ALA A 367 13.33 -17.92 -29.69
N ILE A 368 12.56 -17.16 -28.90
CA ILE A 368 11.24 -16.67 -29.30
C ILE A 368 11.41 -15.45 -30.21
N ALA A 369 11.07 -15.62 -31.49
CA ALA A 369 11.03 -14.54 -32.47
C ALA A 369 9.79 -13.68 -32.27
N LEU A 370 9.95 -12.37 -32.12
CA LEU A 370 8.82 -11.43 -32.06
C LEU A 370 9.17 -10.05 -32.62
N SER A 371 8.12 -9.24 -32.86
CA SER A 371 8.28 -7.81 -33.13
C SER A 371 7.55 -7.00 -32.07
N ALA A 372 8.31 -6.26 -31.26
CA ALA A 372 7.76 -5.33 -30.28
C ALA A 372 7.02 -4.12 -30.89
N VAL A 373 7.10 -3.93 -32.23
CA VAL A 373 6.45 -2.81 -32.94
C VAL A 373 5.15 -3.24 -33.61
N THR A 374 5.14 -4.39 -34.30
CA THR A 374 3.93 -4.89 -34.97
C THR A 374 3.04 -5.75 -34.08
N GLY A 375 3.60 -6.29 -32.99
CA GLY A 375 2.92 -7.23 -32.08
C GLY A 375 3.00 -8.69 -32.50
N GLU A 376 3.69 -9.00 -33.60
CA GLU A 376 3.89 -10.37 -34.10
C GLU A 376 4.55 -11.26 -33.03
N ASN A 377 3.96 -12.44 -32.79
CA ASN A 377 4.36 -13.47 -31.82
C ASN A 377 4.43 -13.06 -30.33
N LEU A 378 3.84 -11.94 -29.91
CA LEU A 378 3.80 -11.59 -28.49
C LEU A 378 3.11 -12.68 -27.62
N GLU A 379 2.08 -13.34 -28.13
CA GLU A 379 1.36 -14.41 -27.41
C GLU A 379 2.27 -15.58 -27.01
N GLN A 380 3.22 -15.96 -27.87
CA GLN A 380 4.19 -17.02 -27.56
C GLN A 380 5.10 -16.61 -26.39
N LEU A 381 5.52 -15.34 -26.33
CA LEU A 381 6.27 -14.82 -25.19
C LEU A 381 5.43 -14.87 -23.91
N LEU A 382 4.16 -14.43 -23.96
CA LEU A 382 3.26 -14.46 -22.79
C LEU A 382 3.07 -15.89 -22.27
N LEU A 383 2.80 -16.86 -23.15
CA LEU A 383 2.67 -18.27 -22.78
C LEU A 383 3.97 -18.80 -22.14
N ARG A 384 5.14 -18.48 -22.71
CA ARG A 384 6.42 -18.92 -22.15
C ARG A 384 6.73 -18.26 -20.80
N LEU A 385 6.39 -16.98 -20.61
CA LEU A 385 6.54 -16.27 -19.34
C LEU A 385 5.68 -16.89 -18.24
N LYS A 386 4.46 -17.32 -18.57
CA LYS A 386 3.62 -18.07 -17.64
C LYS A 386 4.27 -19.40 -17.25
N VAL A 387 4.78 -20.17 -18.21
CA VAL A 387 5.48 -21.44 -17.93
C VAL A 387 6.72 -21.25 -17.04
N LEU A 388 7.54 -20.21 -17.29
CA LEU A 388 8.68 -19.88 -16.41
C LEU A 388 8.24 -19.53 -14.99
N HIS A 389 7.22 -18.68 -14.86
CA HIS A 389 6.68 -18.28 -13.57
C HIS A 389 6.10 -19.46 -12.78
N ASP A 390 5.35 -20.33 -13.46
CA ASP A 390 4.71 -21.48 -12.83
C ASP A 390 5.75 -22.57 -12.46
N ALA A 391 6.85 -22.68 -13.22
CA ALA A 391 7.99 -23.54 -12.87
C ALA A 391 8.83 -23.01 -11.70
N ASP A 392 9.10 -21.70 -11.64
CA ASP A 392 9.74 -21.03 -10.48
C ASP A 392 8.88 -21.20 -9.22
N ALA A 393 7.57 -21.03 -9.35
CA ALA A 393 6.59 -21.33 -8.32
C ALA A 393 6.65 -22.80 -7.84
N GLU A 394 6.69 -23.78 -8.74
CA GLU A 394 6.84 -25.18 -8.36
C GLU A 394 8.20 -25.50 -7.70
N ALA A 395 9.27 -24.82 -8.12
CA ALA A 395 10.59 -24.96 -7.51
C ALA A 395 10.60 -24.43 -6.07
N GLU A 396 9.96 -23.28 -5.81
CA GLU A 396 9.71 -22.81 -4.44
C GLU A 396 8.95 -23.87 -3.62
N LEU A 397 7.84 -24.42 -4.15
CA LEU A 397 7.02 -25.42 -3.45
C LEU A 397 7.83 -26.62 -2.97
N ARG A 398 8.68 -27.16 -3.84
CA ARG A 398 9.53 -28.32 -3.55
C ARG A 398 10.60 -28.02 -2.50
N GLN A 399 10.99 -26.75 -2.34
CA GLN A 399 11.86 -26.27 -1.26
C GLN A 399 11.09 -25.92 0.05
N GLY A 400 9.79 -26.26 0.13
CA GLY A 400 8.94 -25.93 1.28
C GLY A 400 8.48 -24.46 1.33
N ARG A 401 8.70 -23.70 0.26
CA ARG A 401 8.24 -22.30 0.12
C ARG A 401 7.00 -22.29 -0.77
N GLN A 402 5.81 -21.97 -0.25
CA GLN A 402 4.65 -21.90 -1.13
C GLN A 402 4.84 -20.81 -2.21
N PRO A 403 4.33 -21.02 -3.43
CA PRO A 403 4.65 -20.17 -4.54
C PRO A 403 3.88 -18.86 -4.45
N LEU A 404 4.48 -17.80 -4.98
CA LEU A 404 3.74 -16.57 -5.24
C LEU A 404 2.73 -16.79 -6.38
N ARG A 405 1.53 -17.30 -6.08
CA ARG A 405 0.36 -17.20 -6.98
C ARG A 405 -0.17 -15.77 -6.96
N TRP A 406 -0.13 -15.09 -8.11
CA TRP A 406 -0.45 -13.66 -8.22
C TRP A 406 -1.94 -13.35 -8.27
#